data_AF-A0A935QEK3-F1
#
_entry.id   AF-A0A935QEK3-F1
#
_cell.length_a   1.000
_cell.length_b   1.000
_cell.length_c   1.000
_cell.angle_alpha   90.00
_cell.angle_beta   90.00
_cell.angle_gamma   90.00
#
_symmetry.space_group_name_H-M   'P 1'
#
loop_
_entity.id
_entity.type
_entity.pdbx_description
1 polymer ?
#
loop_
_entity_poly.entity_id
_entity_poly.type
_entity_poly.pdbx_seq_one_letter_code
_entity_poly.pdbx_strand_id
1 'polypeptide(L)'
;MDEYQVNERAVVHAYHLIDRKRFVIGTDWDHDQPTLAQRQAFVARHSWNVYSWWHLGVDPNSLEHTIERYQFAIGDLTRVHRSALAGCLARAERGGHHQLAEASMELLRRLDARAGITMTSDVASAMPLAMTFETVTRSS
;
A
#
# COMPACT_ATOMS: atom_id res chain seq x y z
N MET A 1 -3.87 -14.71 14.88
CA MET A 1 -3.62 -14.09 13.56
C MET A 1 -4.92 -13.38 13.22
N ASP A 2 -4.90 -12.05 13.11
CA ASP A 2 -6.15 -11.32 12.86
C ASP A 2 -6.61 -11.58 11.44
N GLU A 3 -7.77 -12.21 11.26
CA GLU A 3 -8.30 -12.52 9.94
C GLU A 3 -8.97 -11.29 9.33
N TYR A 4 -8.20 -10.50 8.58
CA TYR A 4 -8.72 -9.36 7.85
C TYR A 4 -9.42 -9.80 6.56
N GLN A 5 -10.60 -9.24 6.32
CA GLN A 5 -11.36 -9.46 5.08
C GLN A 5 -11.03 -8.38 4.05
N VAL A 6 -11.00 -8.75 2.76
CA VAL A 6 -10.81 -7.79 1.67
C VAL A 6 -12.04 -6.89 1.54
N ASN A 7 -11.79 -5.59 1.50
CA ASN A 7 -12.80 -4.58 1.25
C ASN A 7 -12.90 -4.27 -0.25
N GLU A 8 -13.87 -4.89 -0.92
CA GLU A 8 -14.11 -4.69 -2.36
C GLU A 8 -14.37 -3.22 -2.72
N ARG A 9 -15.00 -2.45 -1.81
CA ARG A 9 -15.24 -1.02 -2.06
C ARG A 9 -13.93 -0.24 -2.11
N ALA A 10 -12.96 -0.58 -1.26
CA ALA A 10 -11.65 0.05 -1.30
C ALA A 10 -10.87 -0.32 -2.56
N VAL A 11 -10.99 -1.56 -3.04
CA VAL A 11 -10.40 -2.00 -4.31
C VAL A 11 -10.97 -1.19 -5.47
N VAL A 12 -12.30 -1.10 -5.60
CA VAL A 12 -12.97 -0.30 -6.64
C VAL A 12 -12.59 1.18 -6.55
N HIS A 13 -12.51 1.72 -5.33
CA HIS A 13 -12.12 3.11 -5.11
C HIS A 13 -10.67 3.38 -5.55
N ALA A 14 -9.74 2.49 -5.19
CA ALA A 14 -8.35 2.56 -5.59
C ALA A 14 -8.21 2.54 -7.12
N TYR A 15 -8.89 1.61 -7.81
CA TYR A 15 -8.95 1.55 -9.27
C TYR A 15 -9.41 2.88 -9.88
N HIS A 16 -10.52 3.44 -9.37
CA HIS A 16 -11.06 4.70 -9.86
C HIS A 16 -10.07 5.86 -9.72
N LEU A 17 -9.38 5.96 -8.58
CA LEU A 17 -8.38 6.99 -8.34
C LEU A 17 -7.14 6.80 -9.22
N ILE A 18 -6.65 5.58 -9.33
CA ILE A 18 -5.49 5.24 -10.15
C ILE A 18 -5.74 5.61 -11.62
N ASP A 19 -6.88 5.20 -12.18
CA ASP A 19 -7.21 5.46 -13.58
C ASP A 19 -7.29 6.96 -13.90
N ARG A 20 -7.77 7.74 -12.93
CA ARG A 20 -7.83 9.21 -12.98
C ARG A 20 -6.52 9.90 -12.64
N LYS A 21 -5.42 9.14 -12.48
CA LYS A 21 -4.09 9.63 -12.11
C LYS A 21 -4.08 10.40 -10.78
N ARG A 22 -4.96 10.04 -9.85
CA ARG A 22 -5.01 10.59 -8.49
C ARG A 22 -4.17 9.74 -7.54
N PHE A 23 -2.87 9.71 -7.82
CA PHE A 23 -1.90 9.01 -6.98
C PHE A 23 -0.65 9.83 -6.73
N VAL A 24 0.12 9.42 -5.73
CA VAL A 24 1.42 9.98 -5.38
C VAL A 24 2.49 8.89 -5.47
N ILE A 25 3.62 9.25 -6.04
CA ILE A 25 4.84 8.44 -6.14
C ILE A 25 5.90 9.13 -5.28
N GLY A 26 6.73 8.36 -4.57
CA GLY A 26 7.87 8.89 -3.82
C GLY A 26 7.56 9.44 -2.42
N THR A 27 6.41 9.06 -1.84
CA THR A 27 6.08 9.37 -0.43
C THR A 27 6.69 8.34 0.53
N ASP A 28 7.01 8.78 1.74
CA ASP A 28 7.37 7.88 2.83
C ASP A 28 6.10 7.53 3.61
N TRP A 29 5.53 6.37 3.31
CA TRP A 29 4.22 6.01 3.85
C TRP A 29 4.24 5.81 5.36
N ASP A 30 5.37 5.55 6.01
CA ASP A 30 5.38 5.43 7.47
C ASP A 30 5.26 6.79 8.15
N HIS A 31 5.68 7.88 7.48
CA HIS A 31 5.61 9.24 7.98
C HIS A 31 4.40 10.03 7.46
N ASP A 32 3.92 9.74 6.25
CA ASP A 32 2.88 10.50 5.56
C ASP A 32 1.44 10.00 5.85
N GLN A 33 1.26 9.11 6.82
CA GLN A 33 -0.08 8.60 7.14
C GLN A 33 -0.97 9.68 7.77
N PRO A 34 -2.28 9.66 7.48
CA PRO A 34 -3.24 10.48 8.19
C PRO A 34 -3.19 10.24 9.71
N THR A 35 -2.99 11.32 10.46
CA THR A 35 -3.08 11.32 11.93
C THR A 35 -4.48 10.90 12.39
N LEU A 36 -4.61 10.46 13.65
CA LEU A 36 -5.92 10.13 14.22
C LEU A 36 -6.91 11.31 14.11
N ALA A 37 -6.44 12.54 14.37
CA ALA A 37 -7.27 13.74 14.26
C ALA A 37 -7.78 13.99 12.82
N GLN A 38 -6.92 13.78 11.81
CA GLN A 38 -7.33 13.89 10.40
C GLN A 38 -8.35 12.82 10.02
N ARG A 39 -8.16 11.58 10.48
CA ARG A 39 -9.10 10.48 10.23
C ARG A 39 -10.47 10.76 10.87
N GLN A 40 -10.49 11.21 12.12
CA GLN A 40 -11.73 11.61 12.81
C GLN A 40 -12.43 12.76 12.11
N ALA A 41 -11.69 13.80 11.71
CA ALA A 41 -12.25 14.93 10.97
C ALA A 41 -12.82 14.51 9.60
N PHE A 42 -12.17 13.56 8.92
CA PHE A 42 -12.66 13.02 7.65
C PHE A 42 -13.99 12.29 7.84
N VAL A 43 -14.08 11.39 8.81
CA VAL A 43 -15.31 10.65 9.13
C VAL A 43 -16.45 11.61 9.47
N ALA A 44 -16.18 12.65 10.28
CA ALA A 44 -17.18 13.66 10.64
C ALA A 44 -17.73 14.41 9.41
N ARG A 45 -16.93 14.58 8.35
CA ARG A 45 -17.32 15.29 7.13
C ARG A 45 -17.93 14.39 6.05
N HIS A 46 -17.51 13.12 5.97
CA HIS A 46 -17.78 12.26 4.82
C HIS A 46 -18.46 10.93 5.14
N SER A 47 -18.70 10.61 6.42
CA SER A 47 -19.22 9.32 6.94
C SER A 47 -18.21 8.16 6.97
N TRP A 48 -18.55 7.16 7.78
CA TRP A 48 -17.84 5.89 7.88
C TRP A 48 -17.80 5.11 6.57
N ASN A 49 -18.85 5.20 5.75
CA ASN A 49 -18.90 4.50 4.47
C ASN A 49 -17.79 5.01 3.54
N VAL A 50 -17.62 6.33 3.42
CA VAL A 50 -16.55 6.89 2.58
C VAL A 50 -15.17 6.63 3.20
N TYR A 51 -15.05 6.66 4.53
CA TYR A 51 -13.81 6.29 5.21
C TYR A 51 -13.38 4.84 4.93
N SER A 52 -14.34 3.91 4.85
CA SER A 52 -14.07 2.51 4.55
C SER A 52 -13.38 2.33 3.19
N TRP A 53 -13.66 3.19 2.20
CA TRP A 53 -13.10 3.06 0.85
C TRP A 53 -11.59 3.31 0.78
N TRP A 54 -10.98 3.81 1.86
CA TRP A 54 -9.54 4.06 1.96
C TRP A 54 -8.74 2.91 2.56
N HIS A 55 -9.38 1.77 2.87
CA HIS A 55 -8.80 0.70 3.66
C HIS A 55 -9.10 -0.66 3.04
N LEU A 56 -8.06 -1.37 2.57
CA LEU A 56 -8.22 -2.67 1.90
C LEU A 56 -8.65 -3.80 2.82
N GLY A 57 -8.33 -3.71 4.11
CA GLY A 57 -8.70 -4.72 5.08
C GLY A 57 -9.74 -4.23 6.06
N VAL A 58 -10.69 -5.10 6.39
CA VAL A 58 -11.65 -4.90 7.47
C VAL A 58 -11.40 -5.96 8.53
N ASP A 59 -11.29 -5.54 9.78
CA ASP A 59 -11.31 -6.44 10.92
C ASP A 59 -12.77 -6.76 11.30
N PRO A 60 -13.23 -8.01 11.13
CA PRO A 60 -14.59 -8.40 11.51
C PRO A 60 -14.81 -8.43 13.03
N ASN A 61 -13.74 -8.47 13.85
CA ASN A 61 -13.83 -8.53 15.31
C ASN A 61 -13.91 -7.15 15.96
N SER A 62 -13.57 -6.10 15.21
CA SER A 62 -13.65 -4.72 15.68
C SER A 62 -15.08 -4.18 15.63
N LEU A 63 -15.42 -3.33 16.60
CA LEU A 63 -16.73 -2.68 16.65
C LEU A 63 -16.99 -1.88 15.37
N GLU A 64 -18.24 -1.89 14.92
CA GLU A 64 -18.66 -1.05 13.80
C GLU A 64 -18.39 0.42 14.11
N HIS A 65 -18.12 1.20 13.05
CA HIS A 65 -17.87 2.63 13.18
C HIS A 65 -16.73 2.97 14.16
N THR A 66 -15.66 2.19 14.10
CA THR A 66 -14.38 2.51 14.75
C THR A 66 -13.28 2.68 13.71
N ILE A 67 -12.28 3.48 14.07
CA ILE A 67 -11.10 3.70 13.22
C ILE A 67 -10.29 2.40 13.08
N GLU A 68 -10.23 1.59 14.14
CA GLU A 68 -9.47 0.34 14.24
C GLU A 68 -10.00 -0.77 13.32
N ARG A 69 -11.32 -0.76 13.05
CA ARG A 69 -11.96 -1.70 12.13
C ARG A 69 -11.36 -1.66 10.72
N TYR A 70 -10.86 -0.51 10.28
CA TYR A 70 -10.42 -0.30 8.91
C TYR A 70 -8.90 -0.23 8.83
N GLN A 71 -8.31 -1.23 8.17
CA GLN A 71 -6.88 -1.50 8.14
C GLN A 71 -6.36 -1.53 6.69
N PHE A 72 -5.04 -1.55 6.50
CA PHE A 72 -4.41 -1.50 5.16
C PHE A 72 -4.82 -0.24 4.38
N ALA A 73 -4.45 0.92 4.93
CA ALA A 73 -4.74 2.20 4.30
C ALA A 73 -3.99 2.34 2.96
N ILE A 74 -4.70 2.78 1.92
CA ILE A 74 -4.17 2.91 0.55
C ILE A 74 -3.67 4.31 0.20
N GLY A 75 -3.85 5.29 1.09
CA GLY A 75 -3.44 6.67 0.82
C GLY A 75 -3.96 7.70 1.83
N ASP A 76 -3.70 8.97 1.54
CA ASP A 76 -3.84 10.11 2.46
C ASP A 76 -5.28 10.64 2.65
N LEU A 77 -6.30 9.82 2.37
CA LEU A 77 -7.71 10.21 2.28
C LEU A 77 -8.04 11.19 1.13
N THR A 78 -7.09 11.46 0.24
CA THR A 78 -7.28 12.29 -0.96
C THR A 78 -6.73 11.66 -2.24
N ARG A 79 -5.64 10.91 -2.16
CA ARG A 79 -4.91 10.27 -3.27
C ARG A 79 -4.42 8.89 -2.83
N VAL A 80 -4.22 8.01 -3.79
CA VAL A 80 -3.58 6.69 -3.55
C VAL A 80 -2.06 6.87 -3.50
N HIS A 81 -1.38 6.22 -2.57
CA HIS A 81 0.08 6.30 -2.47
C HIS A 81 0.70 4.98 -2.91
N ARG A 82 1.71 5.03 -3.79
CA ARG A 82 2.44 3.83 -4.22
C ARG A 82 3.08 3.11 -3.03
N SER A 83 3.71 3.85 -2.13
CA SER A 83 4.32 3.31 -0.91
C SER A 83 3.30 2.75 0.08
N ALA A 84 2.07 3.27 0.10
CA ALA A 84 0.98 2.70 0.89
C ALA A 84 0.58 1.30 0.38
N LEU A 85 0.40 1.15 -0.94
CA LEU A 85 0.09 -0.14 -1.55
C LEU A 85 1.22 -1.16 -1.34
N ALA A 86 2.48 -0.73 -1.48
CA ALA A 86 3.64 -1.58 -1.20
C ALA A 86 3.71 -1.99 0.28
N GLY A 87 3.43 -1.06 1.21
CA GLY A 87 3.34 -1.36 2.64
C GLY A 87 2.21 -2.32 2.97
N CYS A 88 1.05 -2.17 2.31
CA CYS A 88 -0.07 -3.10 2.44
C CYS A 88 0.30 -4.51 1.99
N LEU A 89 0.94 -4.63 0.82
CA LEU A 89 1.44 -5.90 0.29
C LEU A 89 2.41 -6.57 1.27
N ALA A 90 3.47 -5.86 1.68
CA ALA A 90 4.48 -6.41 2.58
C ALA A 90 3.89 -6.85 3.92
N ARG A 91 2.94 -6.07 4.47
CA ARG A 91 2.24 -6.45 5.71
C ARG A 91 1.32 -7.64 5.51
N ALA A 92 0.62 -7.72 4.39
CA ALA A 92 -0.27 -8.84 4.08
C ALA A 92 0.52 -10.14 3.90
N GLU A 93 1.66 -10.11 3.22
CA GLU A 93 2.56 -11.26 3.04
C GLU A 93 3.13 -11.74 4.39
N ARG A 94 3.64 -10.81 5.22
CA ARG A 94 4.12 -11.16 6.57
C ARG A 94 3.02 -11.74 7.47
N GLY A 95 1.78 -11.31 7.28
CA GLY A 95 0.60 -11.78 8.01
C GLY A 95 -0.11 -12.97 7.37
N GLY A 96 0.39 -13.55 6.28
CA GLY A 96 -0.28 -14.66 5.59
C GLY A 96 -1.66 -14.32 5.00
N HIS A 97 -1.97 -13.05 4.79
CA HIS A 97 -3.26 -12.60 4.24
C HIS A 97 -3.22 -12.63 2.70
N HIS A 98 -3.30 -13.82 2.12
CA HIS A 98 -3.12 -14.02 0.67
C HIS A 98 -4.02 -13.16 -0.22
N GLN A 99 -5.30 -13.04 0.10
CA GLN A 99 -6.24 -12.23 -0.69
C GLN A 99 -5.91 -10.72 -0.62
N LEU A 100 -5.46 -10.24 0.54
CA LEU A 100 -5.02 -8.85 0.69
C LEU A 100 -3.70 -8.59 -0.04
N ALA A 101 -2.78 -9.55 -0.02
CA ALA A 101 -1.53 -9.47 -0.76
C ALA A 101 -1.80 -9.39 -2.27
N GLU A 102 -2.69 -10.26 -2.79
CA GLU A 102 -3.10 -10.24 -4.19
C GLU A 102 -3.76 -8.91 -4.59
N ALA A 103 -4.74 -8.43 -3.81
CA ALA A 103 -5.39 -7.15 -4.07
C ALA A 103 -4.40 -5.97 -4.04
N SER A 104 -3.46 -5.96 -3.08
CA SER A 104 -2.44 -4.92 -2.96
C SER A 104 -1.47 -4.95 -4.15
N MET A 105 -1.02 -6.15 -4.55
CA MET A 105 -0.12 -6.35 -5.68
C MET A 105 -0.75 -5.88 -6.99
N GLU A 106 -2.01 -6.22 -7.23
CA GLU A 106 -2.70 -5.83 -8.46
C GLU A 106 -2.88 -4.31 -8.56
N LEU A 107 -3.30 -3.66 -7.47
CA LEU A 107 -3.41 -2.20 -7.43
C LEU A 107 -2.04 -1.53 -7.61
N LEU A 108 -0.98 -2.07 -7.01
CA LEU A 108 0.38 -1.56 -7.17
C LEU A 108 0.84 -1.67 -8.63
N ARG A 109 0.64 -2.82 -9.28
CA ARG A 109 0.98 -3.02 -10.70
C ARG A 109 0.23 -2.05 -11.60
N ARG A 110 -1.07 -1.84 -11.36
CA ARG A 110 -1.85 -0.90 -12.16
C ARG A 110 -1.40 0.54 -11.95
N LEU A 111 -1.09 0.92 -10.72
CA LEU A 111 -0.53 2.25 -10.42
C LEU A 111 0.78 2.43 -11.18
N ASP A 112 1.68 1.46 -11.11
CA ASP A 112 2.98 1.50 -11.81
C ASP A 112 2.81 1.62 -13.32
N ALA A 113 1.94 0.81 -13.91
CA ALA A 113 1.60 0.90 -15.34
C ALA A 113 1.03 2.28 -15.70
N ARG A 114 0.17 2.85 -14.86
CA ARG A 114 -0.44 4.17 -15.09
C ARG A 114 0.54 5.33 -14.90
N ALA A 115 1.54 5.13 -14.03
CA ALA A 115 2.65 6.03 -13.79
C ALA A 115 3.75 5.94 -14.87
N GLY A 116 3.75 4.89 -15.70
CA GLY A 116 4.85 4.61 -16.63
C GLY A 116 6.09 4.04 -15.94
N ILE A 117 5.95 3.56 -14.70
CA ILE A 117 7.00 2.80 -14.01
C ILE A 117 7.00 1.40 -14.63
N THR A 118 7.84 1.19 -15.64
CA THR A 118 7.98 -0.14 -16.25
C THR A 118 9.06 -0.91 -15.48
N MET A 119 8.77 -2.16 -15.08
CA MET A 119 9.76 -3.10 -14.51
C MET A 119 10.79 -3.58 -15.54
N THR A 120 11.43 -2.65 -16.26
CA THR A 120 12.51 -2.92 -17.21
C THR A 120 13.52 -1.77 -17.18
N SER A 121 14.32 -1.71 -16.12
CA SER A 121 15.77 -1.44 -16.16
C SER A 121 16.37 -1.08 -14.80
N ASP A 122 15.57 -0.76 -13.78
CA ASP A 122 16.11 -0.16 -12.55
C ASP A 122 16.52 -1.16 -11.45
N VAL A 123 16.58 -2.47 -11.78
CA VAL A 123 17.23 -3.47 -10.91
C VAL A 123 18.76 -3.30 -10.93
N ALA A 124 19.31 -2.59 -11.92
CA ALA A 124 20.74 -2.30 -11.98
C ALA A 124 21.18 -1.13 -11.05
N SER A 125 20.27 -0.25 -10.64
CA SER A 125 20.61 0.90 -9.79
C SER A 125 20.55 0.59 -8.28
N ALA A 126 19.80 -0.46 -7.89
CA ALA A 126 19.58 -0.80 -6.48
C ALA A 126 20.45 -1.95 -5.94
N MET A 127 21.40 -2.49 -6.72
CA MET A 127 22.41 -3.41 -6.16
C MET A 127 23.53 -2.58 -5.49
N PRO A 128 23.74 -2.71 -4.17
CA PRO A 128 24.83 -2.02 -3.50
C PRO A 128 26.18 -2.51 -4.02
N LEU A 129 27.08 -1.55 -4.20
CA LEU A 129 28.48 -1.66 -4.62
C LEU A 129 29.31 -2.42 -3.56
N ALA A 130 29.10 -3.73 -3.40
CA ALA A 130 29.81 -4.55 -2.40
C ALA A 130 30.06 -6.01 -2.82
N MET A 131 30.22 -6.28 -4.12
CA MET A 131 30.96 -7.45 -4.59
C MET A 131 31.99 -7.04 -5.64
N THR A 132 32.97 -6.26 -5.21
CA THR A 132 34.31 -6.41 -5.77
C THR A 132 34.76 -7.83 -5.46
N PHE A 133 34.67 -8.72 -6.45
CA PHE A 133 35.43 -9.96 -6.44
C PHE A 133 36.90 -9.55 -6.46
N GLU A 134 37.47 -9.39 -5.28
CA GLU A 134 38.90 -9.20 -5.10
C GLU A 134 39.57 -10.52 -5.51
N THR A 135 40.43 -10.40 -6.51
CA THR A 135 41.37 -11.41 -6.99
C THR A 135 42.16 -12.00 -5.82
N VAL A 136 41.87 -13.26 -5.45
CA VAL A 136 42.86 -14.10 -4.76
C VAL A 136 43.74 -14.74 -5.82
N THR A 137 44.84 -14.06 -6.11
CA THR A 137 46.08 -14.70 -6.50
C THR A 137 46.58 -15.52 -5.31
N ARG A 138 46.61 -16.85 -5.42
CA ARG A 138 47.51 -17.66 -4.60
C ARG A 138 48.18 -18.71 -5.49
N SER A 139 49.40 -18.36 -5.87
CA SER A 139 50.42 -19.28 -6.35
C SER A 139 50.65 -20.41 -5.35
N SER A 140 50.77 -21.63 -5.86
CA SER A 140 51.77 -22.64 -5.45
C SER A 140 51.91 -23.64 -6.59
#